data_AF-A0A4Y2EMI4-F1
#
_entry.id   AF-A0A4Y2EMI4-F1
#
_cell.length_a   1.000
_cell.length_b   1.000
_cell.length_c   1.000
_cell.angle_alpha   90.00
_cell.angle_beta   90.00
_cell.angle_gamma   90.00
#
_symmetry.space_group_name_H-M   'P 1'
#
loop_
_entity.id
_entity.type
_entity.pdbx_description
1 polymer ?
#
loop_
_entity_poly.entity_id
_entity_poly.type
_entity_poly.pdbx_seq_one_letter_code
_entity_poly.pdbx_strand_id
1 'polypeptide(L)'
;MAEKGMQTVFETFAKDGKIALDCIKKWFKEAAVIGKDTGISEADVDAAVAKTSKDKKGLEFAEIKECVNALAKEKKVEVKELMEKLAAAG
;
A
#
# COMPACT_ATOMS: atom_id res chain seq x y z
N MET A 1 -9.32 13.92 -0.93
CA MET A 1 -8.33 14.31 0.09
C MET A 1 -7.40 13.14 0.44
N ALA A 2 -7.92 11.93 0.70
CA ALA A 2 -7.13 10.73 0.96
C ALA A 2 -6.04 10.44 -0.09
N GLU A 3 -6.36 10.55 -1.38
CA GLU A 3 -5.38 10.29 -2.44
C GLU A 3 -4.15 11.21 -2.39
N LYS A 4 -4.34 12.51 -2.15
CA LYS A 4 -3.23 13.46 -2.00
C LYS A 4 -2.40 13.14 -0.76
N GLY A 5 -3.05 12.84 0.36
CA GLY A 5 -2.34 12.45 1.58
C GLY A 5 -1.51 11.19 1.36
N MET A 6 -2.12 10.14 0.80
CA MET A 6 -1.42 8.90 0.45
C MET A 6 -0.25 9.14 -0.50
N GLN A 7 -0.37 10.05 -1.47
CA GLN A 7 0.72 10.42 -2.35
C GLN A 7 1.85 11.14 -1.58
N THR A 8 1.52 12.09 -0.70
CA THR A 8 2.52 12.75 0.16
C THR A 8 3.28 11.75 1.00
N VAL A 9 2.59 10.81 1.65
CA VAL A 9 3.24 9.75 2.44
C VAL A 9 4.06 8.84 1.54
N PHE A 10 3.55 8.45 0.38
CA PHE A 10 4.33 7.69 -0.59
C PHE A 10 5.64 8.41 -0.95
N GLU A 11 5.61 9.72 -1.20
CA GLU A 11 6.79 10.52 -1.52
C GLU A 11 7.81 10.61 -0.35
N THR A 12 7.39 10.41 0.91
CA THR A 12 8.35 10.35 2.04
C THR A 12 9.12 9.03 2.08
N PHE A 13 8.50 7.93 1.65
CA PHE A 13 9.12 6.60 1.59
C PHE A 13 9.77 6.29 0.24
N ALA A 14 9.29 6.92 -0.84
CA ALA A 14 9.77 6.70 -2.19
C ALA A 14 11.16 7.33 -2.36
N LYS A 15 12.06 6.58 -3.01
CA LYS A 15 13.31 7.09 -3.54
C LYS A 15 13.27 6.95 -5.05
N ASP A 16 13.55 8.05 -5.76
CA ASP A 16 13.52 8.08 -7.23
C ASP A 16 12.13 7.75 -7.81
N GLY A 17 11.06 8.15 -7.12
CA GLY A 17 9.67 7.88 -7.55
C GLY A 17 9.21 6.43 -7.34
N LYS A 18 10.03 5.58 -6.70
CA LYS A 18 9.70 4.19 -6.38
C LYS A 18 9.85 3.89 -4.90
N ILE A 19 8.97 3.07 -4.35
CA ILE A 19 9.06 2.59 -2.97
C ILE A 19 9.43 1.10 -2.95
N ALA A 20 10.38 0.73 -2.10
CA ALA A 20 10.74 -0.67 -1.93
C ALA A 20 9.66 -1.45 -1.20
N LEU A 21 9.51 -2.74 -1.51
CA LEU A 21 8.54 -3.65 -0.86
C LEU A 21 8.65 -3.64 0.68
N ASP A 22 9.86 -3.54 1.21
CA ASP A 22 10.10 -3.46 2.65
C ASP A 22 9.48 -2.19 3.26
N CYS A 23 9.69 -1.03 2.62
CA CYS A 23 9.03 0.22 3.01
C CYS A 23 7.51 0.14 2.88
N ILE A 24 6.98 -0.51 1.84
CA ILE A 24 5.53 -0.70 1.67
C ILE A 24 4.97 -1.50 2.85
N LYS A 25 5.58 -2.63 3.19
CA LYS A 25 5.14 -3.47 4.31
C LYS A 25 5.19 -2.70 5.62
N LYS A 26 6.24 -1.91 5.83
CA LYS A 26 6.35 -1.04 7.00
C LYS A 26 5.22 0.00 7.02
N TRP A 27 5.04 0.74 5.93
CA TRP A 27 4.00 1.76 5.82
C TRP A 27 2.60 1.16 6.02
N PHE A 28 2.31 0.00 5.44
CA PHE A 28 1.03 -0.68 5.60
C PHE A 28 0.81 -1.19 7.03
N LYS A 29 1.86 -1.60 7.74
CA LYS A 29 1.78 -1.92 9.17
C LYS A 29 1.52 -0.67 10.00
N GLU A 30 2.24 0.42 9.75
CA GLU A 30 2.06 1.70 10.45
C GLU A 30 0.65 2.28 10.21
N ALA A 31 0.11 2.09 9.01
CA ALA A 31 -1.25 2.45 8.64
C ALA A 31 -2.33 1.54 9.25
N ALA A 32 -1.97 0.51 10.00
CA ALA A 32 -2.89 -0.55 10.44
C ALA A 32 -3.69 -1.17 9.27
N VAL A 33 -3.10 -1.16 8.08
CA VAL A 33 -3.60 -1.88 6.90
C VAL A 33 -3.20 -3.33 6.99
N ILE A 34 -1.97 -3.66 7.40
CA ILE A 34 -1.60 -5.03 7.74
C ILE A 34 -1.92 -5.26 9.22
N GLY A 35 -2.85 -6.17 9.50
CA GLY A 35 -3.25 -6.46 10.86
C GLY A 35 -4.54 -7.26 10.93
N LYS A 36 -4.92 -7.63 12.15
CA LYS A 36 -6.17 -8.38 12.40
C LYS A 36 -7.43 -7.59 12.04
N ASP A 37 -7.34 -6.26 12.08
CA ASP A 37 -8.45 -5.34 11.83
C ASP A 37 -8.99 -5.43 10.40
N THR A 38 -8.10 -5.47 9.42
CA THR A 38 -8.41 -5.59 7.99
C THR A 38 -8.33 -7.03 7.47
N GLY A 39 -7.69 -7.93 8.23
CA GLY A 39 -7.39 -9.30 7.79
C GLY A 39 -6.31 -9.40 6.71
N ILE A 40 -5.65 -8.30 6.35
CA ILE A 40 -4.52 -8.27 5.41
C ILE A 40 -3.26 -8.70 6.17
N SER A 41 -2.56 -9.69 5.64
CA SER A 41 -1.25 -10.16 6.13
C SER A 41 -0.12 -9.65 5.25
N GLU A 42 1.12 -9.72 5.73
CA GLU A 42 2.30 -9.37 4.92
C GLU A 42 2.40 -10.21 3.64
N ALA A 43 1.97 -11.47 3.69
CA ALA A 43 1.92 -12.36 2.54
C ALA A 43 0.91 -11.91 1.48
N ASP A 44 -0.23 -11.34 1.90
CA ASP A 44 -1.22 -10.80 0.96
C ASP A 44 -0.65 -9.57 0.25
N VAL A 45 0.05 -8.70 0.99
CA VAL A 45 0.73 -7.54 0.40
C VAL A 45 1.84 -7.98 -0.55
N ASP A 46 2.63 -9.00 -0.19
CA ASP A 46 3.65 -9.57 -1.08
C ASP A 46 3.04 -10.11 -2.37
N ALA A 47 1.94 -10.86 -2.28
CA ALA A 47 1.22 -11.37 -3.43
C ALA A 47 0.60 -10.27 -4.29
N ALA A 48 0.00 -9.25 -3.68
CA ALA A 48 -0.58 -8.12 -4.39
C ALA A 48 0.50 -7.30 -5.10
N VAL A 49 1.61 -7.00 -4.42
CA VAL A 49 2.78 -6.35 -5.01
C VAL A 49 3.37 -7.20 -6.13
N ALA A 50 3.50 -8.51 -5.97
CA ALA A 50 4.03 -9.38 -7.02
C ALA A 50 3.15 -9.41 -8.28
N LYS A 51 1.84 -9.18 -8.14
CA LYS A 51 0.89 -9.05 -9.25
C LYS A 51 0.96 -7.69 -9.92
N THR A 52 1.19 -6.61 -9.16
CA THR A 52 1.12 -5.23 -9.68
C THR A 52 2.48 -4.65 -10.06
N SER A 53 3.55 -5.08 -9.38
CA SER A 53 4.92 -4.63 -9.61
C SER A 53 5.50 -5.27 -10.86
N LYS A 54 5.68 -4.47 -11.91
CA LYS A 54 6.40 -4.89 -13.11
C LYS A 54 7.92 -4.92 -12.87
N ASP A 55 8.40 -4.06 -12.00
CA ASP A 55 9.81 -3.86 -11.70
C ASP A 55 10.09 -4.27 -10.25
N LYS A 56 10.68 -5.45 -10.05
CA LYS A 56 10.95 -6.05 -8.71
C LYS A 56 11.83 -5.18 -7.80
N LYS A 57 12.33 -4.04 -8.28
CA LYS A 57 13.16 -3.09 -7.54
C LYS A 57 12.38 -2.03 -6.78
N GLY A 58 11.09 -1.84 -7.07
CA GLY A 58 10.25 -0.90 -6.33
C GLY A 58 8.97 -0.55 -7.08
N LEU A 59 7.96 -0.10 -6.34
CA LEU A 59 6.65 0.22 -6.87
C LEU A 59 6.48 1.71 -7.08
N GLU A 60 5.88 2.06 -8.20
CA GLU A 60 5.39 3.41 -8.46
C GLU A 60 4.04 3.63 -7.75
N PHE A 61 3.66 4.89 -7.53
CA PHE A 61 2.40 5.23 -6.86
C PHE A 61 1.17 4.59 -7.54
N ALA A 62 1.19 4.47 -8.87
CA ALA A 62 0.14 3.78 -9.62
C ALA A 62 0.05 2.28 -9.26
N GLU A 63 1.19 1.59 -9.13
CA GLU A 63 1.24 0.18 -8.75
C GLU A 63 0.82 -0.03 -7.29
N ILE A 64 1.11 0.92 -6.40
CA ILE A 64 0.60 0.92 -5.02
C ILE A 64 -0.92 1.04 -5.01
N LYS A 65 -1.50 1.97 -5.78
CA LYS A 65 -2.96 2.10 -5.89
C LYS A 65 -3.61 0.81 -6.36
N GLU A 66 -3.04 0.16 -7.38
CA GLU A 66 -3.50 -1.15 -7.83
C GLU A 66 -3.36 -2.21 -6.74
N CYS A 67 -2.26 -2.20 -5.99
CA CYS A 67 -2.02 -3.12 -4.87
C CYS A 67 -3.08 -2.94 -3.78
N VAL A 68 -3.39 -1.71 -3.39
CA VAL A 68 -4.43 -1.40 -2.38
C VAL A 68 -5.80 -1.83 -2.87
N ASN A 69 -6.11 -1.61 -4.14
CA ASN A 69 -7.39 -2.03 -4.75
C ASN A 69 -7.52 -3.57 -4.81
N ALA A 70 -6.43 -4.27 -5.14
CA ALA A 70 -6.38 -5.73 -5.12
C ALA A 70 -6.60 -6.26 -3.70
N LEU A 71 -5.89 -5.72 -2.71
CA LEU A 71 -6.02 -6.11 -1.30
C LEU A 71 -7.44 -5.84 -0.76
N ALA A 72 -8.01 -4.68 -1.07
CA ALA A 72 -9.38 -4.33 -0.74
C ALA A 72 -10.37 -5.38 -1.29
N LYS A 73 -10.22 -5.77 -2.56
CA LYS A 73 -11.06 -6.80 -3.19
C LYS A 73 -10.85 -8.18 -2.58
N GLU A 74 -9.60 -8.60 -2.37
CA GLU A 74 -9.26 -9.93 -1.84
C GLU A 74 -9.75 -10.09 -0.39
N LYS A 75 -9.66 -9.04 0.42
CA LYS A 75 -10.06 -9.07 1.84
C LYS A 75 -11.46 -8.51 2.10
N LYS A 76 -12.19 -8.10 1.05
CA LYS A 76 -13.50 -7.46 1.14
C LYS A 76 -13.49 -6.23 2.07
N VAL A 77 -12.40 -5.48 2.05
CA VAL A 77 -12.24 -4.21 2.79
C VAL A 77 -12.55 -3.07 1.83
N GLU A 78 -13.07 -1.95 2.32
CA GLU A 78 -13.26 -0.78 1.48
C GLU A 78 -11.91 -0.19 1.04
N VAL A 79 -11.71 -0.07 -0.26
CA VAL A 79 -10.50 0.56 -0.83
C VAL A 79 -10.32 1.98 -0.30
N LYS A 80 -11.42 2.71 -0.10
CA LYS A 80 -11.41 4.07 0.45
C LYS A 80 -10.86 4.08 1.88
N GLU A 81 -11.30 3.14 2.72
CA GLU A 81 -10.80 3.00 4.09
C GLU A 81 -9.30 2.70 4.10
N LEU A 82 -8.83 1.80 3.23
CA LEU A 82 -7.40 1.52 3.11
C LEU A 82 -6.59 2.74 2.66
N MET A 83 -7.10 3.51 1.68
CA MET A 83 -6.46 4.74 1.22
C MET A 83 -6.44 5.82 2.32
N GLU A 84 -7.49 5.94 3.12
CA GLU A 84 -7.54 6.85 4.26
C GLU A 84 -6.56 6.46 5.35
N LYS A 85 -6.46 5.17 5.68
CA LYS A 85 -5.46 4.63 6.61
C LYS A 85 -4.03 4.91 6.13
N LEU A 86 -3.73 4.66 4.86
CA LEU A 86 -2.41 4.91 4.27
C LEU A 86 -2.07 6.41 4.25
N ALA A 87 -3.04 7.27 3.96
CA ALA A 87 -2.88 8.72 4.00
C ALA A 87 -2.66 9.27 5.42
N ALA A 88 -3.22 8.60 6.44
CA ALA A 88 -3.07 8.99 7.84
C ALA A 88 -1.77 8.49 8.49
N ALA A 89 -1.03 7.61 7.81
CA ALA A 89 0.13 6.90 8.36
C ALA A 89 1.48 7.58 8.07
N GLY A 90 1.48 8.83 7.60
CA GLY A 90 2.70 9.60 7.33
C GLY A 90 2.84 10.84 8.16
#